data_AF-A0A6A4HD89-F1
#
_entry.id   AF-A0A6A4HD89-F1
#
_cell.length_a   1.000
_cell.length_b   1.000
_cell.length_c   1.000
_cell.angle_alpha   90.00
_cell.angle_beta   90.00
_cell.angle_gamma   90.00
#
_symmetry.space_group_name_H-M   'P 1'
#
loop_
_entity.id
_entity.type
_entity.pdbx_description
1 polymer ?
#
loop_
_entity_poly.entity_id
_entity_poly.type
_entity_poly.pdbx_seq_one_letter_code
_entity_poly.pdbx_strand_id
1 'polypeptide(L)'
;MESPALAAKNRPPVVGEWIACARAITYKGTNIDPEVYGQGFRGWYAALQPLWRTLSGGGASNTFVEAKGVRDWAKFQCSGKNSLLSVIAALYF
;
A
#
# COMPACT_ATOMS: atom_id res chain seq x y z
N MET A 1 2.66 -20.80 7.80
CA MET A 1 2.85 -19.71 8.77
C MET A 1 3.04 -18.45 7.94
N GLU A 2 1.95 -17.71 7.70
CA GLU A 2 1.99 -16.50 6.87
C GLU A 2 2.74 -15.40 7.63
N SER A 3 3.68 -14.74 6.96
CA SER A 3 4.50 -13.71 7.59
C SER A 3 3.61 -12.54 8.03
N PRO A 4 3.78 -11.97 9.23
CA PRO A 4 2.99 -10.85 9.73
C PRO A 4 3.37 -9.52 9.06
N ALA A 5 3.78 -9.53 7.79
CA ALA A 5 4.23 -8.37 7.05
C ALA A 5 3.22 -8.04 5.94
N LEU A 6 2.95 -6.75 5.72
CA LEU A 6 2.15 -6.32 4.56
C LEU A 6 2.80 -6.84 3.28
N ALA A 7 1.95 -7.31 2.35
CA ALA A 7 2.41 -7.85 1.09
C ALA A 7 3.24 -6.80 0.34
N ALA A 8 4.51 -7.12 0.09
CA ALA A 8 5.40 -6.29 -0.72
C ALA A 8 5.14 -6.45 -2.23
N LYS A 9 4.32 -7.45 -2.61
CA LYS A 9 3.95 -7.71 -4.00
C LYS A 9 3.26 -6.47 -4.57
N ASN A 10 3.75 -6.02 -5.73
CA ASN A 10 3.27 -4.83 -6.45
C ASN A 10 3.44 -3.49 -5.71
N ARG A 11 4.18 -3.42 -4.60
CA ARG A 11 4.50 -2.15 -3.94
C ARG A 11 5.19 -1.20 -4.93
N PRO A 12 4.86 0.10 -4.95
CA PRO A 12 5.55 1.05 -5.80
C PRO A 12 7.08 1.00 -5.61
N PRO A 13 7.88 0.89 -6.70
CA PRO A 13 9.33 0.70 -6.61
C PRO A 13 10.05 1.76 -5.76
N VAL A 14 9.62 3.03 -5.87
CA VAL A 14 10.16 4.16 -5.10
C VAL A 14 10.15 3.93 -3.58
N VAL A 15 9.15 3.21 -3.07
CA VAL A 15 9.05 2.89 -1.64
C VAL A 15 10.10 1.84 -1.26
N GLY A 16 10.34 0.88 -2.14
CA GLY A 16 11.41 -0.12 -1.97
C GLY A 16 12.79 0.51 -1.98
N GLU A 17 13.04 1.43 -2.91
CA GLU A 17 14.27 2.19 -3.01
C GLU A 17 14.49 3.09 -1.78
N TRP A 18 13.45 3.82 -1.36
CA TRP A 18 13.49 4.62 -0.14
C TRP A 18 13.87 3.79 1.09
N ILE A 19 13.31 2.58 1.23
CA ILE A 19 13.66 1.65 2.31
C ILE A 19 15.11 1.15 2.17
N ALA A 20 15.58 0.87 0.94
CA ALA A 20 16.95 0.47 0.67
C ALA A 20 17.96 1.58 1.02
N CYS A 21 17.57 2.84 0.85
CA CYS A 21 18.31 4.02 1.30
C CYS A 21 18.13 4.32 2.79
N ALA A 22 17.85 3.32 3.62
CA ALA A 22 17.64 3.44 5.06
C ALA A 22 16.56 4.47 5.45
N ARG A 23 15.55 4.68 4.60
CA ARG A 23 14.48 5.66 4.78
C ARG A 23 14.99 7.11 4.85
N ALA A 24 16.04 7.43 4.09
CA ALA A 24 16.63 8.76 4.06
C ALA A 24 15.59 9.86 3.74
N ILE A 25 15.56 10.91 4.55
CA ILE A 25 14.65 12.07 4.38
C ILE A 25 14.95 12.89 3.11
N THR A 26 16.17 12.76 2.58
CA THR A 26 16.65 13.44 1.38
C THR A 26 16.29 12.68 0.10
N TYR A 27 15.80 11.45 0.20
CA TYR A 27 15.37 10.68 -0.95
C TYR A 27 14.05 11.24 -1.51
N LYS A 28 14.02 11.53 -2.81
CA LYS A 28 12.85 12.08 -3.51
C LYS A 28 12.25 11.16 -4.57
N GLY A 29 12.84 9.98 -4.78
CA GLY A 29 12.51 9.12 -5.90
C GLY A 29 13.13 9.61 -7.22
N THR A 30 13.14 8.72 -8.21
CA THR A 30 13.60 8.98 -9.58
C THR A 30 12.39 9.11 -10.51
N ASN A 31 12.32 10.20 -11.30
CA ASN A 31 11.33 10.49 -12.37
C ASN A 31 10.02 9.69 -12.28
N ILE A 32 9.20 10.04 -11.29
CA ILE A 32 7.90 9.38 -11.08
C ILE A 32 6.89 10.00 -12.03
N ASP A 33 6.39 9.20 -12.97
CA ASP A 33 5.19 9.54 -13.74
C ASP A 33 3.97 9.43 -12.81
N PRO A 34 3.24 10.53 -12.53
CA PRO A 34 2.13 10.50 -11.57
C PRO A 34 0.98 9.57 -11.96
N GLU A 35 0.74 9.39 -13.26
CA GLU A 35 -0.37 8.57 -13.75
C GLU A 35 -0.03 7.08 -13.58
N VAL A 36 1.14 6.67 -14.06
CA VAL A 36 1.64 5.29 -13.92
C VAL A 36 1.78 4.94 -12.45
N TYR A 37 2.33 5.86 -11.65
CA TYR A 37 2.47 5.69 -10.22
C TYR A 37 1.11 5.51 -9.54
N GLY A 38 0.15 6.39 -9.83
CA GLY A 38 -1.19 6.32 -9.25
C GLY A 38 -1.89 5.00 -9.56
N GLN A 39 -1.74 4.46 -10.79
CA GLN A 39 -2.30 3.17 -11.16
C GLN A 39 -1.66 2.03 -10.35
N GLY A 40 -0.33 2.02 -10.26
CA GLY A 40 0.42 1.01 -9.48
C GLY A 40 0.09 1.07 -7.98
N PHE A 41 0.08 2.27 -7.40
CA PHE A 41 -0.29 2.49 -6.01
C PHE A 41 -1.70 1.99 -5.71
N ARG A 42 -2.70 2.32 -6.55
CA ARG A 42 -4.08 1.87 -6.36
C ARG A 42 -4.19 0.34 -6.36
N GLY A 43 -3.53 -0.31 -7.32
CA GLY A 43 -3.51 -1.79 -7.39
C GLY A 43 -2.89 -2.43 -6.16
N TRP A 44 -1.77 -1.88 -5.68
CA TRP A 44 -1.13 -2.34 -4.45
C TRP A 44 -1.99 -2.09 -3.21
N TYR A 45 -2.51 -0.87 -3.03
CA TYR A 45 -3.30 -0.51 -1.86
C TYR A 45 -4.61 -1.31 -1.79
N ALA A 46 -5.24 -1.61 -2.93
CA ALA A 46 -6.39 -2.50 -3.02
C ALA A 46 -6.06 -3.91 -2.52
N ALA A 47 -4.91 -4.47 -2.92
CA ALA A 47 -4.47 -5.80 -2.49
C ALA A 47 -4.11 -5.88 -1.00
N LEU A 48 -3.82 -4.74 -0.35
CA LEU A 48 -3.59 -4.67 1.09
C LEU A 48 -4.89 -4.63 1.91
N GLN A 49 -6.03 -4.35 1.29
CA GLN A 49 -7.27 -4.21 2.05
C GLN A 49 -7.76 -5.53 2.64
N PRO A 50 -8.39 -5.48 3.83
CA PRO A 50 -8.93 -6.66 4.48
C PRO A 50 -10.21 -7.07 3.74
N LEU A 51 -10.56 -8.36 3.81
CA LEU A 51 -11.69 -8.93 3.07
C LEU A 51 -13.03 -8.21 3.29
N TRP A 52 -13.22 -7.58 4.46
CA TRP A 52 -14.42 -6.83 4.78
C TRP A 52 -14.46 -5.42 4.15
N ARG A 53 -13.38 -4.98 3.48
CA ARG A 53 -13.26 -3.69 2.80
C ARG A 53 -12.85 -3.92 1.34
N THR A 54 -13.79 -3.73 0.42
CA THR A 54 -13.55 -3.94 -1.01
C THR A 54 -13.79 -2.66 -1.80
N LEU A 55 -13.22 -2.55 -2.99
CA LEU A 55 -13.51 -1.45 -3.90
C LEU A 55 -14.88 -1.68 -4.56
N SER A 56 -15.78 -0.72 -4.44
CA SER A 56 -17.02 -0.70 -5.20
C SER A 56 -16.82 0.08 -6.50
N GLY A 57 -17.03 -0.61 -7.62
CA GLY A 57 -16.93 -0.03 -8.95
C GLY A 57 -15.69 -0.51 -9.67
N GLY A 58 -15.89 -1.30 -10.72
CA GLY A 58 -14.84 -1.53 -11.72
C GLY A 58 -14.57 -0.22 -12.45
N GLY A 59 -13.37 0.33 -12.27
CA GLY A 59 -12.90 1.51 -12.99
C GLY A 59 -13.25 2.84 -12.32
N ALA A 60 -12.21 3.62 -12.04
CA ALA A 60 -12.20 5.03 -11.61
C ALA A 60 -12.81 5.40 -10.25
N SER A 61 -13.78 4.66 -9.70
CA SER A 61 -14.32 4.93 -8.35
C SER A 61 -13.44 4.29 -7.28
N ASN A 62 -12.65 5.09 -6.54
CA ASN A 62 -11.83 4.61 -5.41
C ASN A 62 -12.64 4.50 -4.10
N THR A 63 -13.95 4.24 -4.18
CA THR A 63 -14.80 4.14 -2.99
C THR A 63 -14.70 2.74 -2.42
N PHE A 64 -14.12 2.65 -1.23
CA PHE A 64 -14.18 1.41 -0.45
C PHE A 64 -15.57 1.25 0.15
N VAL A 65 -16.19 0.11 -0.11
CA VAL A 65 -17.44 -0.31 0.53
C VAL A 65 -17.19 -1.42 1.52
N GLU A 66 -18.09 -1.53 2.47
CA GLU A 66 -18.12 -2.64 3.39
C GLU A 66 -18.61 -3.90 2.66
N ALA A 67 -17.75 -4.91 2.64
CA ALA A 67 -18.09 -6.27 2.25
C ALA A 67 -18.47 -7.11 3.48
N LYS A 68 -19.00 -8.32 3.26
CA LYS A 68 -19.34 -9.25 4.35
C LYS A 68 -18.09 -9.64 5.15
N GLY A 69 -18.12 -9.47 6.47
CA GLY A 69 -17.05 -9.92 7.37
C GLY A 69 -17.02 -9.18 8.72
N VAL A 70 -16.14 -9.63 9.62
CA VAL A 70 -15.86 -8.94 10.90
C VAL A 70 -14.99 -7.72 10.62
N ARG A 71 -15.42 -6.55 11.12
CA ARG A 71 -14.70 -5.26 10.98
C ARG A 71 -13.45 -5.21 11.86
N ASP A 72 -12.46 -6.00 11.49
CA ASP A 72 -11.22 -6.13 12.22
C ASP A 72 -10.05 -5.48 11.47
N TRP A 73 -9.55 -4.38 12.04
CA TRP A 73 -8.34 -3.69 11.58
C TRP A 73 -7.06 -4.25 12.22
N ALA A 74 -7.16 -5.13 13.23
CA ALA A 74 -6.00 -5.76 13.85
C ALA A 74 -5.19 -6.60 12.84
N LYS A 75 -5.82 -7.03 11.73
CA LYS A 75 -5.12 -7.62 10.59
C LYS A 75 -4.08 -6.69 9.93
N PHE A 76 -4.16 -5.37 10.13
CA PHE A 76 -3.11 -4.42 9.74
C PHE A 76 -2.05 -4.18 10.81
N GLN A 77 -2.25 -4.68 12.04
CA GLN A 77 -1.23 -4.67 13.10
C GLN A 77 -0.17 -5.76 12.85
N CYS A 78 0.39 -5.69 11.65
CA CYS A 78 1.49 -6.49 11.17
C CYS A 78 2.78 -5.89 11.75
N SER A 79 3.33 -6.54 12.79
CA SER A 79 4.64 -6.18 13.35
C SER A 79 5.74 -6.55 12.34
N GLY A 80 6.17 -5.59 11.53
CA GLY A 80 7.20 -5.80 10.52
C GLY A 80 7.81 -4.50 10.01
N LYS A 81 9.04 -4.60 9.48
CA LYS A 81 9.84 -3.47 8.95
C LYS A 81 9.16 -2.67 7.81
N ASN A 82 8.05 -3.17 7.28
CA ASN A 82 7.31 -2.65 6.13
C ASN A 82 5.81 -2.42 6.42
N SER A 83 5.46 -2.03 7.66
CA SER A 83 4.10 -1.74 8.11
C SER A 83 3.52 -0.42 7.51
N LEU A 84 2.55 0.21 8.19
CA LEU A 84 1.87 1.46 7.83
C LEU A 84 2.79 2.56 7.27
N LEU A 85 4.05 2.63 7.72
CA LEU A 85 5.06 3.55 7.19
C LEU A 85 5.27 3.43 5.67
N SER A 86 5.18 2.21 5.11
CA SER A 86 5.28 2.01 3.66
C SER A 86 4.11 2.64 2.92
N VAL A 87 2.91 2.62 3.53
CA VAL A 87 1.70 3.23 2.95
C VAL A 87 1.82 4.75 2.99
N ILE A 88 2.30 5.31 4.11
CA ILE A 88 2.52 6.76 4.24
C ILE A 88 3.58 7.23 3.24
N ALA A 89 4.70 6.52 3.13
CA ALA A 89 5.74 6.84 2.16
C ALA A 89 5.21 6.77 0.71
N ALA A 90 4.36 5.78 0.40
CA ALA A 90 3.73 5.67 -0.90
C ALA A 90 2.70 6.77 -1.20
N LEU A 91 2.17 7.46 -0.20
CA LEU A 91 1.30 8.64 -0.40
C LEU A 91 2.11 9.94 -0.54
N TYR A 92 3.37 9.93 -0.10
CA TYR A 92 4.27 11.08 -0.18
C TYR A 92 4.94 11.20 -1.56
N PHE A 93 5.41 10.07 -2.10
CA PHE A 93 5.95 9.98 -3.46
C PHE A 93 4.83 9.95 -4.50
#